data_AF-A0A9E0UDT2-F1
#
_entry.id   AF-A0A9E0UDT2-F1
#
_cell.length_a   1.000
_cell.length_b   1.000
_cell.length_c   1.000
_cell.angle_alpha   90.00
_cell.angle_beta   90.00
_cell.angle_gamma   90.00
#
_symmetry.space_group_name_H-M   'P 1'
#
loop_
_entity.id
_entity.type
_entity.pdbx_description
1 polymer ?
#
loop_
_entity_poly.entity_id
_entity_poly.type
_entity_poly.pdbx_seq_one_letter_code
_entity_poly.pdbx_strand_id
1 'polypeptide(L)'
;MSMKNVYRDWFLATRPWSFTMTFISVSVGGTLAALEGAFSWPFYLLTLLGAICMHAGCNLVNDYEDVRSGVDDPNVPTASYRPHPLMENRLKPKQVRNIAYL
;
A
#
# COMPACT_ATOMS: atom_id res chain seq x y z
N MET A 1 -10.42 -2.82 -25.53
CA MET A 1 -9.84 -1.71 -24.73
C MET A 1 -10.62 -1.68 -23.41
N SER A 2 -10.09 -2.31 -22.37
CA SER A 2 -10.83 -2.51 -21.11
C SER A 2 -11.07 -1.17 -20.41
N MET A 3 -12.31 -0.94 -19.94
CA MET A 3 -12.70 0.24 -19.17
C MET A 3 -11.77 0.38 -17.94
N LYS A 4 -10.81 1.31 -18.01
CA LYS A 4 -9.86 1.62 -16.93
C LYS A 4 -10.63 2.23 -15.76
N ASN A 5 -10.86 1.46 -14.70
CA ASN A 5 -11.39 2.01 -13.45
C ASN A 5 -10.22 2.59 -12.65
N VAL A 6 -9.99 3.89 -12.80
CA VAL A 6 -8.90 4.61 -12.15
C VAL A 6 -8.88 4.41 -10.63
N TYR A 7 -10.05 4.32 -9.98
CA TYR A 7 -10.14 4.08 -8.54
C TYR A 7 -9.65 2.69 -8.16
N ARG A 8 -10.04 1.66 -8.95
CA ARG A 8 -9.54 0.30 -8.77
C ARG A 8 -8.03 0.24 -8.97
N ASP A 9 -7.50 0.96 -9.95
CA ASP A 9 -6.07 0.98 -10.25
C ASP A 9 -5.26 1.61 -9.11
N TRP A 10 -5.72 2.73 -8.58
CA TRP A 10 -5.12 3.33 -7.37
C TRP A 10 -5.24 2.43 -6.16
N PHE A 11 -6.40 1.80 -5.94
CA PHE A 11 -6.57 0.86 -4.84
C PHE A 11 -5.65 -0.35 -4.95
N LEU A 12 -5.40 -0.87 -6.15
CA LEU A 12 -4.44 -1.96 -6.34
C LEU A 12 -2.99 -1.50 -6.14
N ALA A 13 -2.65 -0.26 -6.52
CA ALA A 13 -1.32 0.32 -6.35
C ALA A 13 -0.92 0.48 -4.88
N THR A 14 -1.88 0.58 -3.95
CA THR A 14 -1.58 0.61 -2.51
C THR A 14 -1.25 -0.77 -1.93
N ARG A 15 -1.35 -1.85 -2.72
CA ARG A 15 -1.12 -3.25 -2.35
C ARG A 15 -2.01 -3.68 -1.16
N PRO A 16 -3.35 -3.72 -1.30
CA PRO A 16 -4.28 -3.89 -0.17
C PRO A 16 -4.11 -5.21 0.58
N TRP A 17 -3.60 -6.25 -0.08
CA TRP A 17 -3.25 -7.53 0.55
C TRP A 17 -2.17 -7.39 1.64
N SER A 18 -1.33 -6.35 1.58
CA SER A 18 -0.31 -6.07 2.60
C SER A 18 -0.89 -5.48 3.89
N PHE A 19 -2.12 -4.93 3.87
CA PHE A 19 -2.70 -4.27 5.03
C PHE A 19 -3.12 -5.23 6.15
N THR A 20 -3.29 -6.52 5.84
CA THR A 20 -3.48 -7.55 6.87
C THR A 20 -2.29 -7.60 7.83
N MET A 21 -1.06 -7.44 7.31
CA MET A 21 0.14 -7.36 8.15
C MET A 21 0.09 -6.14 9.07
N THR A 22 -0.22 -4.96 8.52
CA THR A 22 -0.38 -3.73 9.31
C THR A 22 -1.44 -3.89 10.39
N PHE A 23 -2.61 -4.43 10.04
CA PHE A 23 -3.69 -4.67 10.98
C PHE A 23 -3.24 -5.57 12.14
N ILE A 24 -2.56 -6.67 11.85
CA ILE A 24 -2.02 -7.58 12.87
C ILE A 24 -1.00 -6.84 13.75
N SER A 25 -0.05 -6.11 13.16
CA SER A 25 0.97 -5.36 13.91
C SER A 25 0.36 -4.31 14.85
N VAL A 26 -0.62 -3.53 14.38
CA VAL A 26 -1.32 -2.54 15.21
C VAL A 26 -2.16 -3.23 16.29
N SER A 27 -2.81 -4.35 15.97
CA SER A 27 -3.60 -5.14 16.93
C SER A 27 -2.76 -5.73 18.05
N VAL A 28 -1.53 -6.17 17.75
CA VAL A 28 -0.58 -6.63 18.77
C VAL A 28 -0.25 -5.50 19.74
N GLY A 29 0.06 -4.30 19.24
CA GLY A 29 0.26 -3.12 20.09
C GLY A 29 -0.98 -2.75 20.91
N GLY A 30 -2.17 -2.82 20.31
CA GLY A 30 -3.44 -2.60 21.00
C GLY A 30 -3.70 -3.64 22.11
N THR A 31 -3.34 -4.90 21.89
CA THR A 31 -3.44 -5.96 22.90
C THR A 31 -2.52 -5.66 24.09
N LEU A 32 -1.28 -5.23 23.83
CA LEU A 32 -0.36 -4.82 24.90
C LEU A 32 -0.92 -3.64 25.71
N ALA A 33 -1.44 -2.61 25.03
CA ALA A 33 -2.09 -1.49 25.72
C ALA A 33 -3.31 -1.92 26.54
N ALA A 34 -4.04 -2.94 26.10
CA ALA A 34 -5.19 -3.47 26.84
C ALA A 34 -4.76 -4.21 28.10
N LEU A 35 -3.64 -4.96 28.06
CA LEU A 35 -3.07 -5.63 29.23
C LEU A 35 -2.62 -4.64 30.31
N GLU A 36 -2.16 -3.46 29.91
CA GLU A 36 -1.77 -2.38 30.83
C GLU A 36 -2.95 -1.49 31.27
N GLY A 37 -4.17 -1.76 30.79
CA GLY A 37 -5.36 -0.96 31.10
C GLY A 37 -5.42 0.41 30.41
N ALA A 38 -4.55 0.65 29.42
CA ALA A 38 -4.42 1.92 28.70
C ALA A 38 -5.05 1.90 27.29
N PHE A 39 -5.77 0.83 26.93
CA PHE A 39 -6.39 0.72 25.60
C PHE A 39 -7.52 1.73 25.39
N SER A 40 -7.55 2.32 24.20
CA SER A 40 -8.56 3.28 23.78
C SER A 40 -8.94 3.01 22.32
N TRP A 41 -10.23 2.72 22.09
CA TRP A 41 -10.77 2.49 20.75
C TRP A 41 -10.50 3.65 19.78
N PRO A 42 -10.73 4.93 20.16
CA PRO A 42 -10.39 6.05 19.30
C PRO A 42 -8.92 6.07 18.87
N PHE A 43 -7.98 5.87 19.81
CA PHE A 43 -6.54 5.88 19.49
C PHE A 43 -6.13 4.66 18.69
N TYR A 44 -6.69 3.49 18.96
CA TYR A 44 -6.47 2.28 18.17
C TYR A 44 -6.90 2.48 16.72
N LEU A 45 -8.13 2.98 16.49
CA LEU A 45 -8.65 3.22 15.14
C LEU A 45 -7.85 4.29 14.40
N LEU A 46 -7.46 5.37 15.09
CA LEU A 46 -6.61 6.41 14.52
C LEU A 46 -5.23 5.87 14.13
N THR A 47 -4.63 5.06 14.99
CA THR A 47 -3.34 4.41 14.74
C THR A 47 -3.43 3.44 13.57
N LEU A 48 -4.49 2.62 13.51
CA LEU A 48 -4.72 1.68 12.42
C LEU A 48 -4.87 2.40 11.08
N LEU A 49 -5.71 3.44 11.03
CA LEU A 49 -5.92 4.23 9.82
C LEU A 49 -4.63 4.92 9.37
N GLY A 50 -3.92 5.57 10.30
CA GLY A 50 -2.63 6.20 10.04
C GLY A 50 -1.58 5.22 9.51
N ALA A 51 -1.48 4.04 10.13
CA ALA A 51 -0.54 3.00 9.72
C ALA A 51 -0.87 2.43 8.33
N ILE A 52 -2.16 2.23 8.00
CA ILE A 52 -2.59 1.81 6.66
C ILE A 52 -2.25 2.88 5.62
N CYS A 53 -2.53 4.16 5.89
CA CYS A 53 -2.18 5.26 5.00
C CYS A 53 -0.66 5.37 4.79
N MET A 54 0.13 5.25 5.86
CA MET A 54 1.59 5.25 5.79
C MET A 54 2.10 4.07 4.96
N HIS A 55 1.62 2.85 5.22
CA HIS A 55 2.04 1.66 4.47
C HIS A 55 1.64 1.75 2.99
N ALA A 56 0.44 2.26 2.70
CA ALA A 56 0.01 2.55 1.33
C ALA A 56 0.96 3.51 0.61
N GLY A 57 1.37 4.60 1.28
CA GLY A 57 2.36 5.55 0.77
C GLY A 57 3.71 4.89 0.50
N CYS A 58 4.25 4.13 1.46
CA CYS A 58 5.49 3.37 1.28
C CYS A 58 5.41 2.40 0.09
N ASN A 59 4.26 1.74 -0.10
CA ASN A 59 4.05 0.85 -1.25
C ASN A 59 4.09 1.61 -2.59
N LEU A 60 3.53 2.82 -2.65
CA LEU A 60 3.60 3.66 -3.86
C LEU A 60 5.02 4.16 -4.13
N VAL A 61 5.78 4.54 -3.09
CA VAL A 61 7.20 4.91 -3.21
C VAL A 61 7.99 3.73 -3.76
N ASN A 62 7.84 2.55 -3.16
CA ASN A 62 8.52 1.33 -3.60
C ASN A 62 8.19 1.00 -5.07
N ASP A 63 6.90 0.94 -5.45
CA ASP A 63 6.50 0.66 -6.83
C ASP A 63 7.09 1.70 -7.83
N TYR A 64 7.14 2.98 -7.46
CA TYR A 64 7.71 4.01 -8.32
C TYR A 64 9.23 3.86 -8.49
N GLU A 65 9.93 3.64 -7.37
CA GLU A 65 11.38 3.48 -7.35
C GLU A 65 11.82 2.20 -8.05
N ASP A 66 11.14 1.08 -7.80
CA ASP A 66 11.43 -0.22 -8.40
C ASP A 66 11.24 -0.20 -9.92
N VAL A 67 10.18 0.46 -10.42
CA VAL A 67 9.98 0.68 -11.86
C VAL A 67 11.05 1.64 -12.42
N ARG A 68 11.43 2.69 -11.69
CA ARG A 68 12.46 3.63 -12.12
C ARG A 68 13.84 2.99 -12.22
N SER A 69 14.18 2.08 -11.30
CA SER A 69 15.45 1.36 -11.25
C SER A 69 15.48 0.10 -12.12
N GLY A 70 14.36 -0.28 -12.75
CA GLY A 70 14.26 -1.49 -13.57
C GLY A 70 14.24 -2.79 -12.77
N VAL A 71 13.92 -2.72 -11.48
CA VAL A 71 13.75 -3.89 -10.60
C VAL A 71 12.41 -4.57 -10.90
N ASP A 72 11.35 -3.78 -11.05
CA ASP A 72 10.06 -4.27 -11.55
C ASP A 72 10.10 -4.36 -13.08
N ASP A 73 10.26 -5.57 -13.59
CA ASP A 73 10.32 -5.88 -15.03
C ASP A 73 9.26 -6.94 -15.41
N PRO A 74 8.61 -6.87 -16.60
CA PRO A 74 7.60 -7.85 -17.00
C PRO A 74 8.07 -9.31 -17.04
N ASN A 75 9.37 -9.56 -17.11
CA ASN A 75 9.96 -10.89 -17.18
C ASN A 75 10.24 -11.52 -15.81
N VAL A 76 10.06 -10.78 -14.70
CA VAL A 76 10.25 -11.36 -13.37
C VAL A 76 9.06 -12.23 -12.97
N PRO A 77 9.25 -13.31 -12.19
CA PRO A 77 8.16 -14.21 -11.80
C PRO A 77 7.01 -13.50 -11.06
N THR A 78 7.30 -12.43 -10.31
CA THR A 78 6.30 -11.68 -9.56
C THR A 78 5.30 -10.97 -10.46
N ALA A 79 5.70 -10.57 -11.68
CA ALA A 79 4.82 -9.92 -12.66
C ALA A 79 3.67 -10.82 -13.13
N SER A 80 3.79 -12.15 -12.99
CA SER A 80 2.78 -13.09 -13.48
C SER A 80 1.52 -13.16 -12.61
N TYR A 81 1.61 -12.85 -11.32
CA TYR A 81 0.50 -13.02 -10.37
C TYR A 81 0.16 -11.76 -9.58
N ARG A 82 1.04 -10.76 -9.57
CA ARG A 82 0.87 -9.52 -8.83
C ARG A 82 0.36 -8.42 -9.78
N PRO A 83 -0.85 -7.88 -9.57
CA PRO A 83 -1.30 -6.70 -10.31
C PRO A 83 -0.34 -5.53 -10.06
N HIS A 84 0.16 -4.91 -11.12
CA HIS A 84 1.10 -3.79 -11.04
C HIS A 84 0.62 -2.64 -11.93
N PRO A 85 -0.29 -1.78 -11.43
CA PRO A 85 -0.94 -0.75 -12.25
C PRO A 85 0.03 0.25 -12.89
N LEU A 86 1.19 0.49 -12.26
CA LEU A 86 2.21 1.38 -12.80
C LEU A 86 3.00 0.71 -13.93
N MET A 87 3.52 -0.51 -13.70
CA MET A 87 4.27 -1.28 -14.71
C MET A 87 3.39 -1.66 -15.92
N GLU A 88 2.11 -1.96 -15.69
CA GLU A 88 1.12 -2.28 -16.73
C GLU A 88 0.62 -1.05 -17.52
N ASN A 89 1.19 0.14 -17.30
CA ASN A 89 0.79 1.40 -17.95
C ASN A 89 -0.70 1.78 -17.71
N ARG A 90 -1.28 1.36 -16.58
CA ARG A 90 -2.63 1.76 -16.15
C ARG A 90 -2.62 3.09 -15.41
N LEU A 91 -1.55 3.37 -14.65
CA LEU A 91 -1.28 4.65 -13.99
C LEU A 91 -0.10 5.39 -14.63
N LYS A 92 -0.11 6.73 -14.62
CA LYS A 92 1.00 7.53 -15.14
C LYS A 92 2.11 7.66 -14.08
N PRO A 93 3.39 7.42 -14.39
CA PRO A 93 4.49 7.52 -13.43
C PRO A 93 4.58 8.88 -12.72
N LYS A 94 4.32 9.98 -13.44
CA LYS A 94 4.30 11.33 -12.84
C LYS A 94 3.23 11.49 -11.75
N GLN A 95 2.08 10.84 -11.91
CA GLN A 95 1.01 10.89 -10.91
C GLN A 95 1.37 10.05 -9.69
N VAL A 96 1.88 8.84 -9.91
CA VAL A 96 2.33 7.96 -8.81
C VAL A 96 3.43 8.63 -8.00
N ARG A 97 4.44 9.21 -8.66
CA ARG A 97 5.49 9.99 -7.99
C ARG A 97 4.92 11.11 -7.13
N ASN A 98 4.02 11.93 -7.69
CA ASN A 98 3.47 13.05 -6.93
C ASN A 98 2.71 12.56 -5.70
N ILE A 99 1.90 11.49 -5.79
CA ILE A 99 1.16 10.95 -4.64
C ILE A 99 2.08 10.23 -3.64
N ALA A 100 3.11 9.54 -4.13
CA ALA A 100 4.06 8.82 -3.30
C ALA A 100 4.90 9.75 -2.39
N TYR A 101 5.13 10.99 -2.84
CA TYR A 101 5.99 11.97 -2.16
C TYR A 101 5.25 13.22 -1.65
N LEU A 102 3.92 13.23 -1.71
CA LEU A 102 3.07 14.27 -1.08
C LEU A 102 3.07 14.09 0.44
#